data_AF-A0AAW9TJF3-F1
#
_entry.id   AF-A0AAW9TJF3-F1
#
_cell.length_a   1.000
_cell.length_b   1.000
_cell.length_c   1.000
_cell.angle_alpha   90.00
_cell.angle_beta   90.00
_cell.angle_gamma   90.00
#
_symmetry.space_group_name_H-M   'P 1'
#
loop_
_entity.id
_entity.type
_entity.pdbx_description
1 polymer ?
#
loop_
_entity_poly.entity_id
_entity_poly.type
_entity_poly.pdbx_seq_one_letter_code
_entity_poly.pdbx_strand_id
1 'polypeptide(L)' 'MIPSFKSVASRQSFIDEHCKTENGQIILQHDVPMDSPSGASGIILGRPSNGWDDWKDADGNKLGNAIER' A
#
# COMPACT_ATOMS: atom_id res chain seq x y z
N MET A 1 -5.67 21.53 0.45
CA MET A 1 -4.31 20.97 0.36
C MET A 1 -4.31 19.71 1.23
N ILE A 2 -4.39 18.52 0.63
CA ILE A 2 -4.32 17.27 1.40
C ILE A 2 -2.88 17.18 1.95
N PRO A 3 -2.68 16.96 3.26
CA PRO A 3 -1.34 16.91 3.82
C PRO A 3 -0.49 15.86 3.09
N SER A 4 0.70 16.27 2.68
CA SER A 4 1.68 15.36 2.07
C SER A 4 2.00 14.22 3.03
N PHE A 5 2.19 13.02 2.49
CA PHE A 5 2.50 11.79 3.22
C PHE A 5 3.72 12.02 4.13
N LYS A 6 3.51 12.11 5.45
CA LYS A 6 4.58 12.47 6.41
C LYS A 6 5.61 11.36 6.64
N SER A 7 5.50 10.21 5.98
CA SER A 7 6.09 8.97 6.46
C SER A 7 7.03 8.28 5.46
N VAL A 8 7.83 9.04 4.70
CA VAL A 8 8.98 8.44 3.99
C VAL A 8 9.84 7.62 4.95
N ALA A 9 10.01 8.12 6.18
CA ALA A 9 10.68 7.39 7.26
C ALA A 9 9.93 6.11 7.69
N SER A 10 8.59 6.17 7.90
CA SER A 10 7.83 4.98 8.32
C SER A 10 7.73 3.92 7.22
N ARG A 11 7.73 4.32 5.94
CA ARG A 11 7.82 3.35 4.84
C ARG A 11 9.15 2.61 4.86
N GLN A 12 10.25 3.33 5.10
CA GLN A 12 11.57 2.71 5.13
C GLN A 12 11.69 1.72 6.30
N SER A 13 11.21 2.10 7.49
CA SER A 13 11.13 1.19 8.65
C SER A 13 10.27 -0.05 8.35
N PHE A 14 9.12 0.13 7.69
CA PHE A 14 8.26 -0.98 7.30
C PHE A 14 8.95 -1.94 6.32
N ILE A 15 9.65 -1.42 5.32
CA ILE A 15 10.43 -2.25 4.38
C ILE A 15 11.50 -3.03 5.14
N ASP A 16 12.22 -2.38 6.05
CA ASP A 16 13.31 -2.99 6.80
C ASP A 16 12.82 -4.11 7.74
N GLU A 17 11.66 -3.91 8.36
CA GLU A 17 11.07 -4.84 9.33
C GLU A 17 10.29 -5.99 8.67
N HIS A 18 9.54 -5.72 7.60
CA HIS A 18 8.58 -6.66 7.03
C HIS A 18 8.91 -7.15 5.61
N CYS A 19 9.79 -6.45 4.89
CA CYS A 19 10.13 -6.79 3.51
C CYS A 19 11.60 -7.24 3.39
N LYS A 20 11.89 -8.00 2.34
CA LYS A 20 13.27 -8.25 1.90
C LYS A 20 13.46 -7.71 0.50
N THR A 21 14.62 -7.15 0.23
CA THR A 21 14.98 -6.73 -1.12
C THR A 21 15.75 -7.86 -1.78
N GLU A 22 15.16 -8.54 -2.75
CA GLU A 22 15.82 -9.56 -3.57
C GLU A 22 15.76 -9.16 -5.05
N ASN A 23 16.88 -9.27 -5.77
CA ASN A 23 16.96 -8.94 -7.20
C ASN A 23 16.41 -7.55 -7.58
N GLY A 24 16.56 -6.56 -6.68
CA GLY A 24 16.05 -5.20 -6.89
C GLY A 24 14.53 -5.06 -6.69
N GLN A 25 13.86 -6.11 -6.22
CA GLN A 25 12.44 -6.12 -5.88
C GLN A 25 12.26 -6.16 -4.36
N ILE A 26 11.28 -5.43 -3.85
CA ILE A 26 10.91 -5.44 -2.44
C ILE A 26 9.79 -6.48 -2.27
N ILE A 27 10.10 -7.58 -1.59
CA ILE A 27 9.21 -8.71 -1.36
C ILE A 27 8.74 -8.69 0.09
N LEU A 28 7.44 -8.49 0.29
CA LEU A 28 6.80 -8.62 1.60
C LEU A 28 6.88 -10.09 2.05
N GLN A 29 7.42 -10.32 3.25
CA GLN A 29 7.70 -11.68 3.72
C GLN A 29 6.53 -12.34 4.44
N HIS A 30 5.56 -11.55 4.91
CA HIS A 30 4.40 -12.02 5.66
C HIS A 30 3.23 -11.05 5.53
N ASP A 31 2.02 -11.52 5.81
CA ASP A 31 0.83 -10.69 5.78
C ASP A 31 0.86 -9.68 6.93
N VAL A 32 0.74 -8.40 6.58
CA VAL A 32 0.66 -7.31 7.56
C VAL A 32 -0.76 -6.74 7.56
N PRO A 33 -1.48 -6.81 8.70
CA PRO A 33 -2.79 -6.21 8.79
C PRO A 33 -2.66 -4.68 8.72
N MET A 34 -3.49 -4.06 7.88
CA MET A 34 -3.52 -2.62 7.67
C MET A 34 -4.92 -2.08 7.96
N ASP A 35 -5.02 -0.97 8.69
CA ASP A 35 -6.31 -0.40 9.11
C ASP A 35 -7.11 0.22 7.96
N SER A 36 -6.47 0.48 6.82
CA SER A 36 -7.15 1.06 5.66
C SER A 36 -6.52 0.67 4.31
N PRO A 37 -7.33 0.57 3.24
CA PRO A 37 -6.83 0.31 1.90
C PRO A 37 -5.83 1.37 1.43
N SER A 38 -6.08 2.65 1.73
CA SER A 38 -5.17 3.76 1.37
C SER A 38 -3.84 3.72 2.13
N GLY A 39 -3.84 3.22 3.36
CA GLY A 39 -2.62 2.99 4.13
C GLY A 39 -1.74 1.92 3.46
N ALA A 40 -2.35 0.79 3.08
CA ALA A 40 -1.65 -0.29 2.41
C ALA A 40 -1.06 0.15 1.04
N SER A 41 -1.87 0.83 0.22
CA SER A 41 -1.42 1.30 -1.09
C SER A 41 -0.38 2.42 -0.99
N GLY A 42 -0.51 3.31 0.00
CA GLY A 42 0.48 4.34 0.29
C GLY A 42 1.84 3.77 0.72
N ILE A 43 1.83 2.70 1.51
CA ILE A 43 3.07 1.99 1.87
C ILE A 43 3.72 1.36 0.65
N ILE A 44 2.97 0.66 -0.22
CA ILE A 44 3.54 -0.02 -1.38
C ILE A 44 4.07 0.98 -2.42
N LEU A 45 3.27 1.98 -2.75
CA LEU A 45 3.59 2.97 -3.78
C LEU A 45 4.56 4.06 -3.29
N GLY A 46 4.72 4.24 -1.98
CA GLY A 46 5.58 5.27 -1.40
C GLY A 46 5.14 6.71 -1.67
N ARG A 47 3.85 6.91 -1.97
CA ARG A 47 3.26 8.21 -2.28
C ARG A 47 1.83 8.28 -1.73
N PRO A 48 1.24 9.48 -1.58
CA PRO A 48 -0.19 9.61 -1.36
C PRO A 48 -0.94 8.83 -2.43
N SER A 49 -1.83 7.95 -2.00
CA SER A 49 -2.50 6.99 -2.86
C SER A 49 -3.95 6.82 -2.38
N ASN A 50 -4.83 6.53 -3.34
CA ASN A 50 -6.23 6.26 -3.07
C ASN A 50 -6.46 4.76 -3.21
N GLY A 51 -6.30 4.03 -2.10
CA GLY A 51 -6.36 2.57 -2.11
C GLY A 51 -7.64 2.03 -2.76
N TRP A 52 -8.76 2.73 -2.62
CA TRP A 52 -10.02 2.33 -3.26
C TRP A 52 -9.96 2.24 -4.80
N ASP A 53 -9.08 3.04 -5.42
CA ASP A 53 -8.85 3.07 -6.88
C ASP A 53 -7.63 2.23 -7.29
N ASP A 54 -6.60 2.24 -6.45
CA ASP A 54 -5.33 1.57 -6.70
C ASP A 54 -5.46 0.05 -6.59
N TRP A 55 -6.29 -0.45 -5.68
CA TRP A 55 -6.60 -1.87 -5.55
C TRP A 55 -7.62 -2.30 -6.60
N LYS A 56 -7.23 -3.26 -7.45
CA LYS A 56 -8.08 -3.79 -8.52
C LYS A 56 -8.11 -5.32 -8.50
N ASP A 57 -9.24 -5.89 -8.87
CA ASP A 57 -9.36 -7.33 -9.10
C ASP A 57 -8.71 -7.76 -10.44
N ALA A 58 -8.78 -9.05 -10.75
CA ALA A 58 -8.23 -9.60 -11.99
C ALA A 58 -8.88 -9.03 -13.27
N ASP A 59 -10.13 -8.57 -13.15
CA ASP A 59 -10.92 -7.96 -14.23
C ASP A 59 -10.71 -6.44 -14.31
N GLY A 60 -9.91 -5.86 -13.40
CA GLY A 60 -9.61 -4.43 -13.34
C GLY A 60 -10.64 -3.59 -12.58
N ASN A 61 -11.61 -4.20 -11.91
CA ASN A 61 -12.58 -3.49 -11.09
C ASN A 61 -11.91 -2.99 -9.81
N LYS A 62 -12.16 -1.72 -9.52
CA LYS A 62 -11.64 -1.03 -8.34
C LYS A 62 -12.26 -1.60 -7.08
N LEU A 63 -11.49 -1.68 -6.00
CA LEU A 63 -11.98 -2.14 -4.70
C LEU A 63 -13.20 -1.34 -4.22
N GLY A 64 -13.24 -0.03 -4.49
CA GLY A 64 -14.41 0.80 -4.16
C GLY A 64 -15.72 0.36 -4.84
N ASN A 65 -15.65 -0.31 -5.99
CA ASN A 65 -16.82 -0.86 -6.67
C ASN A 65 -17.15 -2.28 -6.21
N ALA A 66 -16.15 -3.03 -5.74
CA ALA A 66 -16.31 -4.41 -5.30
C ALA A 66 -16.92 -4.51 -3.88
N ILE A 67 -16.83 -3.45 -3.08
CA ILE A 67 -17.42 -3.41 -1.74
C ILE A 67 -18.73 -2.61 -1.80
N GLU A 68 -19.85 -3.30 -2.01
CA GLU A 68 -21.19 -2.74 -1.78
C GLU A 68 -21.36 -2.43 -0.28
N ARG A 69 -21.87 -1.23 0.06
CA ARG A 69 -22.12 -0.80 1.43
C ARG A 69 -23.59 -0.91 1.80
#